data_AF-A0A9W8UGF2-F1
#
_entry.id   AF-A0A9W8UGF2-F1
#
_cell.length_a   1.000
_cell.length_b   1.000
_cell.length_c   1.000
_cell.angle_alpha   90.00
_cell.angle_beta   90.00
_cell.angle_gamma   90.00
#
_symmetry.space_group_name_H-M   'P 1'
#
loop_
_entity.id
_entity.type
_entity.pdbx_description
1 polymer ?
#
loop_
_entity_poly.entity_id
_entity_poly.type
_entity_poly.pdbx_seq_one_letter_code
_entity_poly.pdbx_strand_id
1 'polypeptide(L)'
;MHLRTVENLMADSYLQTATHLRRRALRGFNQHIDDNSETNSTSQFFFASLLALHYLAETVTDLGDRNFAVSLDCTLNYFRLHRGARIMGERANASFSTSPVAQWMIDASREGLEEAKTNSQGYTILTSMLEISELNEDSRKACGEAVDALNFVKRKVGGPNGWGVHSMMAWSNLIPWRFLTLLEKYIPEALVILAHYAVLMHRFRTFWCFNDLGKRLVDGISGALAGYWASWLPKLEDDVY
;
A
#
# COMPACT_ATOMS: atom_id res chain seq x y z
N MET A 1 13.35 11.85 6.32
CA MET A 1 13.52 10.84 5.25
C MET A 1 13.61 11.47 3.87
N HIS A 2 12.64 12.31 3.43
CA HIS A 2 12.76 13.04 2.16
C HIS A 2 14.04 13.90 2.03
N LEU A 3 14.41 14.68 3.05
CA LEU A 3 15.65 15.48 2.97
C LEU A 3 16.91 14.63 2.80
N ARG A 4 16.92 13.38 3.31
CA ARG A 4 18.02 12.43 3.08
C ARG A 4 18.14 12.06 1.60
N THR A 5 17.01 11.93 0.89
CA THR A 5 16.99 11.56 -0.54
C THR A 5 17.36 12.74 -1.45
N VAL A 6 17.23 13.98 -0.97
CA VAL A 6 17.54 15.20 -1.72
C VAL A 6 18.94 15.74 -1.41
N GLU A 7 19.39 15.69 -0.16
CA GLU A 7 20.64 16.29 0.32
C GLU A 7 21.59 15.24 0.91
N ASN A 8 22.33 14.56 0.04
CA ASN A 8 23.15 13.41 0.40
C ASN A 8 24.30 13.74 1.37
N LEU A 9 24.84 14.97 1.31
CA LEU A 9 25.95 15.42 2.17
C LEU A 9 25.60 15.47 3.67
N MET A 10 24.30 15.63 3.99
CA MET A 10 23.80 15.70 5.37
C MET A 10 22.92 14.48 5.72
N ALA A 11 22.96 13.43 4.89
CA ALA A 11 22.11 12.25 5.01
C ALA A 11 22.16 11.61 6.40
N ASP A 12 23.36 11.44 6.96
CA ASP A 12 23.56 10.82 8.28
C ASP A 12 22.99 11.69 9.41
N SER A 13 23.19 13.01 9.33
CA SER A 13 22.62 13.95 10.30
C SER A 13 21.08 13.91 10.26
N TYR A 14 20.49 13.96 9.05
CA TYR A 14 19.04 13.84 8.90
C TYR A 14 18.49 12.51 9.39
N LEU A 15 19.21 11.41 9.20
CA LEU A 15 18.81 10.09 9.68
C LEU A 15 18.84 10.02 11.21
N GLN A 16 19.87 10.56 11.85
CA GLN A 16 19.97 10.64 13.31
C GLN A 16 18.83 11.49 13.89
N THR A 17 18.57 12.67 13.32
CA THR A 17 17.46 13.54 13.75
C THR A 17 16.11 12.85 13.56
N ALA A 18 15.87 12.22 12.40
CA ALA A 18 14.63 11.50 12.13
C ALA A 18 14.42 10.35 13.13
N THR A 19 15.47 9.58 13.42
CA THR A 19 15.42 8.50 14.41
C THR A 19 15.08 9.01 15.81
N HIS A 20 15.71 10.11 16.22
CA HIS A 20 15.46 10.73 17.52
C HIS A 20 14.00 11.23 17.63
N LEU A 21 13.53 11.98 16.64
CA LEU A 21 12.16 12.50 16.59
C LEU A 21 11.13 11.37 16.58
N ARG A 22 11.37 10.31 15.78
CA ARG A 22 10.48 9.13 15.74
C ARG A 22 10.39 8.45 17.10
N ARG A 23 11.52 8.21 17.78
CA ARG A 23 11.52 7.59 19.13
C ARG A 23 10.77 8.44 20.15
N ARG A 24 10.91 9.78 20.08
CA ARG A 24 10.15 10.69 20.94
C ARG A 24 8.66 10.64 20.64
N ALA A 25 8.29 10.69 19.36
CA ALA A 25 6.89 10.67 18.94
C ALA A 25 6.20 9.34 19.25
N LEU A 26 6.88 8.19 19.05
CA LEU A 26 6.37 6.86 19.43
C LEU A 26 6.10 6.75 20.93
N ARG A 27 6.97 7.33 21.78
CA ARG A 27 6.72 7.36 23.22
C ARG A 27 5.46 8.15 23.57
N GLY A 28 5.28 9.33 22.98
CA GLY A 28 4.06 10.13 23.17
C GLY A 28 2.81 9.41 22.65
N PHE A 29 2.90 8.82 21.45
CA PHE A 29 1.81 8.05 20.88
C PHE A 29 1.39 6.88 21.77
N ASN A 30 2.35 6.09 22.27
CA ASN A 30 2.08 4.95 23.15
C ASN A 30 1.46 5.38 24.50
N GLN A 31 1.74 6.59 24.99
CA GLN A 31 1.10 7.12 26.20
C GLN A 31 -0.39 7.43 26.00
N HIS A 32 -0.80 7.70 24.76
CA HIS A 32 -2.14 8.11 24.40
C HIS A 32 -2.85 7.08 23.51
N ILE A 33 -2.34 5.85 23.39
CA ILE A 33 -2.87 4.85 22.44
C ILE A 33 -4.28 4.39 22.77
N ASP A 34 -4.65 4.40 24.05
CA ASP A 34 -5.97 4.00 24.54
C ASP A 34 -6.95 5.18 24.68
N ASP A 35 -6.48 6.42 24.46
CA ASP A 35 -7.33 7.61 24.46
C ASP A 35 -8.08 7.71 23.12
N ASN A 36 -9.34 7.25 23.14
CA ASN A 36 -10.23 7.24 21.98
C ASN A 36 -11.06 8.53 21.86
N SER A 37 -10.61 9.66 22.43
CA SER A 37 -11.26 10.95 22.16
C SER A 37 -11.17 11.31 20.68
N GLU A 38 -12.13 12.07 20.17
CA GLU A 38 -12.23 12.45 18.74
C GLU A 38 -10.95 13.11 18.20
N THR A 39 -10.43 14.09 18.95
CA THR A 39 -9.23 14.85 18.56
C THR A 39 -7.97 13.98 18.59
N ASN A 40 -7.90 13.04 19.54
CA ASN A 40 -6.78 12.13 19.64
C ASN A 40 -6.83 11.03 18.57
N SER A 41 -8.01 10.51 18.25
CA SER A 41 -8.17 9.42 17.26
C SER A 41 -7.80 9.86 15.84
N THR A 42 -8.19 11.08 15.43
CA THR A 42 -7.74 11.67 14.16
C THR A 42 -6.22 11.84 14.13
N SER A 43 -5.64 12.34 15.23
CA SER A 43 -4.19 12.53 15.37
C SER A 43 -3.43 11.20 15.34
N GLN A 44 -3.97 10.17 16.00
CA GLN A 44 -3.45 8.81 15.99
C GLN A 44 -3.49 8.19 14.60
N PHE A 45 -4.60 8.36 13.86
CA PHE A 45 -4.72 7.91 12.46
C PHE A 45 -3.61 8.50 11.58
N PHE A 46 -3.42 9.82 11.64
CA PHE A 46 -2.38 10.48 10.85
C PHE A 46 -0.98 10.07 11.28
N PHE A 47 -0.73 10.01 12.59
CA PHE A 47 0.56 9.58 13.12
C PHE A 47 0.89 8.14 12.69
N ALA A 48 -0.04 7.20 12.83
CA ALA A 48 0.15 5.82 12.44
C ALA A 48 0.34 5.67 10.91
N SER A 49 -0.38 6.45 10.10
CA SER A 49 -0.20 6.48 8.64
C SER A 49 1.18 7.00 8.24
N LEU A 50 1.65 8.08 8.88
CA LEU A 50 3.00 8.61 8.68
C LEU A 50 4.08 7.64 9.17
N LEU A 51 3.82 6.94 10.28
CA LEU A 51 4.74 5.93 10.82
C LEU A 51 4.90 4.75 9.84
N ALA A 52 3.81 4.30 9.21
CA ALA A 52 3.86 3.26 8.18
C ALA A 52 4.73 3.69 6.98
N LEU A 53 4.60 4.94 6.52
CA LEU A 53 5.46 5.47 5.46
C LEU A 53 6.94 5.55 5.88
N HIS A 54 7.21 5.97 7.13
CA HIS A 54 8.56 6.01 7.66
C HIS A 54 9.17 4.61 7.75
N TYR A 55 8.40 3.63 8.22
CA TYR A 55 8.82 2.23 8.23
C TYR A 55 9.18 1.75 6.82
N LEU A 56 8.34 2.05 5.82
CA LEU A 56 8.61 1.69 4.44
C LEU A 56 9.91 2.32 3.93
N ALA A 57 10.11 3.63 4.16
CA ALA A 57 11.32 4.31 3.70
C ALA A 57 12.61 3.81 4.38
N GLU A 58 12.57 3.51 5.68
CA GLU A 58 13.71 2.94 6.40
C GLU A 58 14.05 1.55 5.85
N THR A 59 13.04 0.68 5.78
CA THR A 59 13.25 -0.71 5.34
C THR A 59 13.75 -0.77 3.91
N VAL A 60 13.16 0.00 3.00
CA VAL A 60 13.51 0.02 1.58
C VAL A 60 14.91 0.54 1.32
N THR A 61 15.39 1.51 2.10
CA THR A 61 16.77 2.01 1.95
C THR A 61 17.79 0.94 2.32
N ASP A 62 17.49 0.15 3.33
CA ASP A 62 18.38 -0.92 3.78
C ASP A 62 18.27 -2.19 2.91
N LEU A 63 17.29 -2.26 1.99
CA LEU A 63 16.99 -3.49 1.24
C LEU A 63 18.12 -3.92 0.28
N GLY A 64 19.13 -3.10 -0.05
CA GLY A 64 20.37 -3.53 -0.76
C GLY A 64 20.12 -4.52 -1.91
N ASP A 65 20.86 -5.63 -1.97
CA ASP A 65 20.57 -6.81 -2.83
C ASP A 65 19.79 -7.92 -2.10
N ARG A 66 19.00 -7.56 -1.07
CA ARG A 66 18.27 -8.56 -0.26
C ARG A 66 17.24 -9.31 -1.11
N ASN A 67 17.08 -10.61 -0.80
CA ASN A 67 16.22 -11.52 -1.56
C ASN A 67 14.72 -11.14 -1.49
N PHE A 68 13.94 -11.71 -2.42
CA PHE A 68 12.49 -11.46 -2.56
C PHE A 68 11.70 -11.56 -1.25
N ALA A 69 11.99 -12.56 -0.42
CA ALA A 69 11.26 -12.79 0.83
C ALA A 69 11.33 -11.59 1.79
N VAL A 70 12.48 -10.91 1.86
CA VAL A 70 12.63 -9.71 2.71
C VAL A 70 11.82 -8.54 2.15
N SER A 71 11.79 -8.37 0.84
CA SER A 71 10.99 -7.31 0.18
C SER A 71 9.49 -7.53 0.38
N LEU A 72 9.04 -8.79 0.29
CA LEU A 72 7.66 -9.17 0.57
C LEU A 72 7.30 -8.91 2.04
N ASP A 73 8.12 -9.38 2.99
CA ASP A 73 7.85 -9.19 4.42
C ASP A 73 7.78 -7.70 4.81
N CYS A 74 8.69 -6.88 4.29
CA CYS A 74 8.64 -5.42 4.49
C CYS A 74 7.31 -4.84 3.96
N THR A 75 6.85 -5.29 2.80
CA THR A 75 5.59 -4.84 2.20
C THR A 75 4.38 -5.27 3.02
N LEU A 76 4.35 -6.50 3.51
CA LEU A 76 3.27 -7.02 4.35
C LEU A 76 3.22 -6.30 5.70
N ASN A 77 4.36 -6.04 6.31
CA ASN A 77 4.44 -5.27 7.56
C ASN A 77 3.99 -3.82 7.37
N TYR A 78 4.34 -3.20 6.24
CA TYR A 78 3.80 -1.89 5.87
C TYR A 78 2.26 -1.93 5.77
N PHE A 79 1.68 -2.91 5.08
CA PHE A 79 0.22 -3.05 4.99
C PHE A 79 -0.44 -3.23 6.35
N ARG A 80 0.14 -4.04 7.24
CA ARG A 80 -0.35 -4.25 8.60
C ARG A 80 -0.31 -2.96 9.42
N LEU A 81 0.80 -2.22 9.39
CA LEU A 81 0.96 -0.94 10.10
C LEU A 81 -0.04 0.10 9.59
N HIS A 82 -0.20 0.21 8.28
CA HIS A 82 -1.11 1.16 7.66
C HIS A 82 -2.59 0.82 7.97
N ARG A 83 -2.96 -0.46 7.98
CA ARG A 83 -4.28 -0.92 8.46
C ARG A 83 -4.50 -0.63 9.94
N GLY A 84 -3.46 -0.74 10.77
CA GLY A 84 -3.53 -0.34 12.18
C GLY A 84 -3.97 1.11 12.35
N ALA A 85 -3.49 2.00 11.48
CA ALA A 85 -3.93 3.39 11.43
C ALA A 85 -5.43 3.51 11.13
N ARG A 86 -5.92 2.78 10.12
CA ARG A 86 -7.36 2.74 9.77
C ARG A 86 -8.23 2.33 10.96
N ILE A 87 -7.85 1.29 11.70
CA ILE A 87 -8.60 0.83 12.89
C ILE A 87 -8.69 1.94 13.93
N MET A 88 -7.63 2.73 14.13
CA MET A 88 -7.66 3.89 15.04
C MET A 88 -8.62 4.98 14.55
N GLY A 89 -8.67 5.23 13.24
CA GLY A 89 -9.66 6.11 12.63
C GLY A 89 -11.11 5.61 12.79
N GLU A 90 -11.35 4.30 12.67
CA GLU A 90 -12.67 3.69 12.86
C GLU A 90 -13.13 3.71 14.34
N ARG A 91 -12.20 3.55 15.29
CA ARG A 91 -12.49 3.64 16.74
C ARG A 91 -13.03 4.99 17.19
N ALA A 92 -12.68 6.05 16.46
CA ALA A 92 -13.15 7.41 16.70
C ALA A 92 -14.68 7.60 16.55
N ASN A 93 -15.39 6.62 15.96
CA ASN A 93 -16.83 6.64 15.67
C ASN A 93 -17.28 7.95 14.94
N ALA A 94 -18.57 8.32 15.04
CA ALA A 94 -19.25 9.39 14.27
C ALA A 94 -18.44 10.68 14.02
N SER A 95 -17.61 11.07 14.97
CA SER A 95 -16.70 12.21 14.93
C SER A 95 -15.66 12.15 13.80
N PHE A 96 -15.00 11.00 13.58
CA PHE A 96 -14.06 10.87 12.46
C PHE A 96 -14.81 10.94 11.15
N SER A 97 -15.94 10.24 10.99
CA SER A 97 -16.76 10.29 9.76
C SER A 97 -17.25 11.70 9.40
N THR A 98 -17.36 12.60 10.38
CA THR A 98 -17.68 14.02 10.15
C THR A 98 -16.47 14.92 9.92
N SER A 99 -15.25 14.42 10.13
CA SER A 99 -14.04 15.19 9.87
C SER A 99 -13.89 15.47 8.37
N PRO A 100 -13.36 16.63 7.96
CA PRO A 100 -13.13 16.92 6.54
C PRO A 100 -12.28 15.87 5.83
N VAL A 101 -11.37 15.23 6.56
CA VAL A 101 -10.46 14.20 6.04
C VAL A 101 -11.18 12.87 5.82
N ALA A 102 -11.98 12.42 6.78
CA ALA A 102 -12.76 11.20 6.57
C ALA A 102 -13.87 11.42 5.54
N GLN A 103 -14.50 12.58 5.53
CA GLN A 103 -15.49 12.93 4.51
C GLN A 103 -14.84 12.93 3.12
N TRP A 104 -13.65 13.52 3.00
CA TRP A 104 -12.84 13.42 1.77
C TRP A 104 -12.53 11.97 1.42
N MET A 105 -12.12 11.10 2.36
CA MET A 105 -11.85 9.67 2.11
C MET A 105 -13.11 8.86 1.75
N ILE A 106 -14.26 9.20 2.32
CA ILE A 106 -15.56 8.59 2.02
C ILE A 106 -16.03 9.01 0.63
N ASP A 107 -15.96 10.30 0.31
CA ASP A 107 -16.34 10.85 -0.99
C ASP A 107 -15.44 10.31 -2.10
N ALA A 108 -14.13 10.31 -1.85
CA ALA A 108 -13.12 9.59 -2.61
C ALA A 108 -13.49 8.14 -2.94
N SER A 109 -13.91 7.38 -1.93
CA SER A 109 -14.28 5.97 -2.07
C SER A 109 -15.59 5.82 -2.84
N ARG A 110 -16.58 6.68 -2.58
CA ARG A 110 -17.91 6.70 -3.22
C ARG A 110 -17.83 7.06 -4.70
N GLU A 111 -17.09 8.11 -5.05
CA GLU A 111 -16.83 8.48 -6.45
C GLU A 111 -16.19 7.33 -7.22
N GLY A 112 -15.23 6.63 -6.63
CA GLY A 112 -14.59 5.53 -7.34
C GLY A 112 -15.46 4.27 -7.45
N LEU A 113 -16.42 4.05 -6.55
CA LEU A 113 -17.46 3.02 -6.70
C LEU A 113 -18.45 3.36 -7.81
N GLU A 114 -18.80 4.63 -7.98
CA GLU A 114 -19.67 5.11 -9.06
C GLU A 114 -18.98 5.00 -10.43
N GLU A 115 -17.75 5.48 -10.53
CA GLU A 115 -16.93 5.39 -11.76
C GLU A 115 -16.57 3.94 -12.14
N ALA A 116 -16.45 3.02 -11.15
CA ALA A 116 -16.21 1.60 -11.42
C ALA A 116 -17.34 0.97 -12.26
N LYS A 117 -18.57 1.46 -12.08
CA LYS A 117 -19.72 1.01 -12.86
C LYS A 117 -19.70 1.56 -14.31
N THR A 118 -18.92 2.60 -14.59
CA THR A 118 -18.96 3.34 -15.86
C THR A 118 -17.79 3.01 -16.80
N ASN A 119 -16.63 2.55 -16.29
CA ASN A 119 -15.45 2.26 -17.11
C ASN A 119 -14.75 0.95 -16.68
N SER A 120 -15.13 -0.17 -17.27
CA SER A 120 -14.63 -1.52 -16.91
C SER A 120 -13.31 -1.94 -17.59
N GLN A 121 -12.41 -1.00 -17.92
CA GLN A 121 -11.16 -1.31 -18.63
C GLN A 121 -9.93 -1.43 -17.70
N GLY A 122 -10.12 -1.98 -16.50
CA GLY A 122 -9.04 -2.19 -15.53
C GLY A 122 -8.82 -3.65 -15.18
N TYR A 123 -7.58 -4.13 -15.36
CA TYR A 123 -7.07 -5.46 -14.99
C TYR A 123 -7.99 -6.66 -15.34
N THR A 124 -8.60 -6.67 -16.53
CA THR A 124 -9.41 -7.81 -17.01
C THR A 124 -8.65 -9.14 -16.95
N ILE A 125 -7.33 -9.11 -17.16
CA ILE A 125 -6.44 -10.26 -17.00
C ILE A 125 -6.48 -10.88 -15.60
N LEU A 126 -6.59 -10.07 -14.54
CA LEU A 126 -6.69 -10.56 -13.16
C LEU A 126 -8.06 -11.17 -12.90
N THR A 127 -9.13 -10.59 -13.45
CA THR A 127 -10.48 -11.16 -13.37
C THR A 127 -10.52 -12.54 -14.04
N SER A 128 -10.00 -12.67 -15.26
CA SER A 128 -9.93 -13.95 -15.96
C SER A 128 -9.07 -14.99 -15.23
N MET A 129 -7.97 -14.58 -14.60
CA MET A 129 -7.16 -15.46 -13.74
C MET A 129 -7.97 -16.02 -12.57
N LEU A 130 -8.79 -15.19 -11.92
CA LEU A 130 -9.61 -15.59 -10.76
C LEU A 130 -10.82 -16.45 -11.16
N GLU A 131 -11.34 -16.30 -12.37
CA GLU A 131 -12.42 -17.15 -12.90
C GLU A 131 -11.98 -18.61 -13.03
N ILE A 132 -10.77 -18.84 -13.54
CA ILE A 132 -10.22 -20.20 -13.74
C ILE A 132 -9.42 -20.72 -12.53
N SER A 133 -9.29 -19.92 -11.47
CA SER A 133 -8.58 -20.32 -10.26
C SER A 133 -9.32 -21.43 -9.50
N GLU A 134 -8.55 -22.29 -8.83
CA GLU A 134 -9.05 -23.35 -7.94
C GLU A 134 -9.20 -22.89 -6.48
N LEU A 135 -9.03 -21.58 -6.21
CA LEU A 135 -9.24 -21.04 -4.86
C LEU A 135 -10.67 -21.32 -4.37
N ASN A 136 -10.79 -21.62 -3.08
CA ASN A 136 -12.09 -21.65 -2.43
C ASN A 136 -12.79 -20.28 -2.52
N GLU A 137 -14.11 -20.31 -2.38
CA GLU A 137 -14.98 -19.16 -2.61
C GLU A 137 -14.52 -17.90 -1.86
N ASP A 138 -14.28 -18.02 -0.56
CA ASP A 138 -13.88 -16.87 0.25
C ASP A 138 -12.50 -16.31 -0.14
N SER A 139 -11.54 -17.17 -0.52
CA SER A 139 -10.21 -16.72 -0.96
C SER A 139 -10.30 -16.04 -2.34
N ARG A 140 -11.11 -16.60 -3.24
CA ARG A 140 -11.41 -15.99 -4.54
C ARG A 140 -12.08 -14.63 -4.38
N LYS A 141 -13.06 -14.53 -3.48
CA LYS A 141 -13.72 -13.28 -3.11
C LYS A 141 -12.72 -12.24 -2.58
N ALA A 142 -11.84 -12.64 -1.65
CA ALA A 142 -10.83 -11.74 -1.10
C ALA A 142 -9.84 -11.23 -2.17
N CYS A 143 -9.46 -12.08 -3.12
CA CYS A 143 -8.67 -11.68 -4.28
C CYS A 143 -9.44 -10.73 -5.20
N GLY A 144 -10.73 -11.00 -5.46
CA GLY A 144 -11.61 -10.12 -6.25
C GLY A 144 -11.70 -8.71 -5.65
N GLU A 145 -11.96 -8.61 -4.34
CA GLU A 145 -11.99 -7.33 -3.62
C GLU A 145 -10.63 -6.59 -3.71
N ALA A 146 -9.51 -7.31 -3.69
CA ALA A 146 -8.19 -6.71 -3.88
C ALA A 146 -7.95 -6.20 -5.32
N VAL A 147 -8.47 -6.90 -6.32
CA VAL A 147 -8.47 -6.48 -7.74
C VAL A 147 -9.33 -5.22 -7.92
N ASP A 148 -10.51 -5.17 -7.33
CA ASP A 148 -11.38 -4.00 -7.37
C ASP A 148 -10.72 -2.78 -6.72
N ALA A 149 -10.09 -2.97 -5.56
CA ALA A 149 -9.29 -1.95 -4.91
C ALA A 149 -8.12 -1.48 -5.79
N LEU A 150 -7.47 -2.40 -6.51
CA LEU A 150 -6.37 -2.07 -7.41
C LEU A 150 -6.85 -1.25 -8.62
N ASN A 151 -8.00 -1.61 -9.19
CA ASN A 151 -8.67 -0.87 -10.25
C ASN A 151 -9.04 0.55 -9.82
N PHE A 152 -9.55 0.71 -8.60
CA PHE A 152 -9.83 2.01 -8.00
C PHE A 152 -8.57 2.86 -7.93
N VAL A 153 -7.49 2.31 -7.36
CA VAL A 153 -6.21 3.01 -7.21
C VAL A 153 -5.61 3.40 -8.54
N LYS A 154 -5.63 2.51 -9.54
CA LYS A 154 -5.15 2.81 -10.90
C LYS A 154 -5.88 4.00 -11.53
N ARG A 155 -7.19 4.12 -11.34
CA ARG A 155 -7.96 5.27 -11.83
C ARG A 155 -7.60 6.56 -11.09
N LYS A 156 -7.50 6.52 -9.76
CA LYS A 156 -7.12 7.68 -8.95
C LYS A 156 -5.66 8.11 -9.16
N VAL A 157 -4.79 7.27 -9.71
CA VAL A 157 -3.43 7.68 -10.11
C VAL A 157 -3.44 8.66 -11.29
N GLY A 158 -4.26 8.43 -12.32
CA GLY A 158 -4.20 9.18 -13.60
C GLY A 158 -5.42 10.03 -13.93
N GLY A 159 -6.45 10.04 -13.09
CA GLY A 159 -7.70 10.75 -13.35
C GLY A 159 -7.66 12.26 -13.05
N PRO A 160 -8.64 13.03 -13.57
CA PRO A 160 -8.92 14.38 -13.07
C PRO A 160 -9.17 14.34 -11.56
N ASN A 161 -8.54 15.21 -10.77
CA ASN A 161 -8.52 15.14 -9.30
C ASN A 161 -7.91 13.83 -8.74
N GLY A 162 -6.99 13.22 -9.48
CA GLY A 162 -6.25 12.04 -9.03
C GLY A 162 -5.44 12.31 -7.75
N TRP A 163 -5.24 11.28 -6.93
CA TRP A 163 -4.43 11.40 -5.71
C TRP A 163 -2.94 11.14 -5.98
N GLY A 164 -2.59 10.87 -7.25
CA GLY A 164 -1.23 10.59 -7.68
C GLY A 164 -0.61 9.49 -6.82
N VAL A 165 0.58 9.76 -6.28
CA VAL A 165 1.35 8.83 -5.46
C VAL A 165 0.64 8.37 -4.19
N HIS A 166 -0.24 9.21 -3.62
CA HIS A 166 -0.97 8.87 -2.39
C HIS A 166 -2.01 7.77 -2.60
N SER A 167 -2.41 7.51 -3.85
CA SER A 167 -3.30 6.38 -4.20
C SER A 167 -2.68 5.03 -3.80
N MET A 168 -1.35 4.92 -3.76
CA MET A 168 -0.66 3.69 -3.33
C MET A 168 -0.94 3.39 -1.85
N MET A 169 -1.03 4.42 -1.01
CA MET A 169 -1.35 4.26 0.41
C MET A 169 -2.79 3.74 0.58
N ALA A 170 -3.70 4.19 -0.27
CA ALA A 170 -5.10 3.77 -0.21
C ALA A 170 -5.27 2.27 -0.42
N TRP A 171 -4.54 1.65 -1.36
CA TRP A 171 -4.66 0.22 -1.63
C TRP A 171 -4.47 -0.64 -0.37
N SER A 172 -3.45 -0.32 0.44
CA SER A 172 -3.15 -1.04 1.68
C SER A 172 -4.28 -1.01 2.71
N ASN A 173 -5.13 0.02 2.67
CA ASN A 173 -6.31 0.14 3.53
C ASN A 173 -7.55 -0.56 2.96
N LEU A 174 -7.58 -0.82 1.66
CA LEU A 174 -8.73 -1.36 0.93
C LEU A 174 -8.68 -2.89 0.81
N ILE A 175 -7.49 -3.49 0.73
CA ILE A 175 -7.35 -4.95 0.59
C ILE A 175 -7.92 -5.70 1.81
N PRO A 176 -8.57 -6.87 1.65
CA PRO A 176 -9.12 -7.65 2.77
C PRO A 176 -8.05 -8.32 3.65
N TRP A 177 -8.37 -8.64 4.91
CA TRP A 177 -7.43 -9.35 5.80
C TRP A 177 -7.10 -10.76 5.28
N ARG A 178 -8.10 -11.44 4.71
CA ARG A 178 -7.89 -12.75 4.09
C ARG A 178 -6.90 -12.69 2.93
N PHE A 179 -6.93 -11.61 2.13
CA PHE A 179 -5.97 -11.42 1.04
C PHE A 179 -4.53 -11.28 1.57
N LEU A 180 -4.32 -10.55 2.66
CA LEU A 180 -3.01 -10.47 3.35
C LEU A 180 -2.52 -11.86 3.77
N THR A 181 -3.38 -12.70 4.35
CA THR A 181 -3.02 -14.08 4.70
C THR A 181 -2.66 -14.94 3.48
N LEU A 182 -3.27 -14.69 2.32
CA LEU A 182 -2.89 -15.38 1.08
C LEU A 182 -1.48 -14.97 0.61
N LEU A 183 -1.11 -13.69 0.74
CA LEU A 183 0.25 -13.22 0.45
C LEU A 183 1.29 -13.83 1.40
N GLU A 184 0.98 -13.89 2.70
CA GLU A 184 1.84 -14.51 3.71
C GLU A 184 2.09 -16.01 3.43
N LYS A 185 1.10 -16.68 2.82
CA LYS A 185 1.17 -18.08 2.41
C LYS A 185 1.72 -18.27 0.99
N TYR A 186 2.18 -17.20 0.34
CA TYR A 186 2.72 -17.23 -1.03
C TYR A 186 1.74 -17.83 -2.04
N ILE A 187 0.43 -17.60 -1.85
CA ILE A 187 -0.58 -18.08 -2.80
C ILE A 187 -0.38 -17.36 -4.14
N PRO A 188 -0.20 -18.09 -5.26
CA PRO A 188 0.20 -17.50 -6.53
C PRO A 188 -0.74 -16.40 -7.04
N GLU A 189 -2.06 -16.58 -6.97
CA GLU A 189 -3.02 -15.57 -7.41
C GLU A 189 -2.85 -14.25 -6.65
N ALA A 190 -2.64 -14.34 -5.34
CA ALA A 190 -2.44 -13.16 -4.50
C ALA A 190 -1.11 -12.47 -4.85
N LEU A 191 -0.05 -13.25 -5.08
CA LEU A 191 1.24 -12.73 -5.53
C LEU A 191 1.14 -12.07 -6.91
N VAL A 192 0.40 -12.64 -7.86
CA VAL A 192 0.16 -12.01 -9.17
C VAL A 192 -0.52 -10.64 -8.96
N ILE A 193 -1.59 -10.57 -8.17
CA ILE A 193 -2.27 -9.29 -7.87
C ILE A 193 -1.29 -8.29 -7.24
N LEU A 194 -0.44 -8.74 -6.31
CA LEU A 194 0.61 -7.90 -5.71
C LEU A 194 1.62 -7.41 -6.75
N ALA A 195 2.00 -8.22 -7.74
CA ALA A 195 2.90 -7.81 -8.80
C ALA A 195 2.29 -6.67 -9.64
N HIS A 196 0.98 -6.73 -9.94
CA HIS A 196 0.29 -5.65 -10.67
C HIS A 196 0.22 -4.35 -9.85
N TYR A 197 0.06 -4.44 -8.53
CA TYR A 197 0.21 -3.30 -7.62
C TYR A 197 1.66 -2.77 -7.58
N ALA A 198 2.64 -3.67 -7.55
CA ALA A 198 4.06 -3.31 -7.51
C ALA A 198 4.53 -2.56 -8.77
N VAL A 199 3.94 -2.83 -9.94
CA VAL A 199 4.16 -2.02 -11.15
C VAL A 199 3.68 -0.58 -10.95
N LEU A 200 2.51 -0.36 -10.32
CA LEU A 200 2.06 0.99 -9.99
C LEU A 200 2.99 1.67 -9.00
N MET A 201 3.47 0.96 -7.98
CA MET A 201 4.48 1.49 -7.05
C MET A 201 5.78 1.89 -7.77
N HIS A 202 6.24 1.09 -8.73
CA HIS A 202 7.46 1.35 -9.49
C HIS A 202 7.39 2.64 -10.31
N ARG A 203 6.22 2.99 -10.86
CA ARG A 203 6.00 4.26 -11.55
C ARG A 203 6.22 5.47 -10.63
N PHE A 204 6.07 5.29 -9.32
CA PHE A 204 6.34 6.29 -8.30
C PHE A 204 7.64 6.05 -7.52
N ARG A 205 8.61 5.29 -8.07
CA ARG A 205 9.88 4.96 -7.38
C ARG A 205 10.69 6.17 -6.92
N THR A 206 10.55 7.32 -7.59
CA THR A 206 11.19 8.58 -7.20
C THR A 206 10.59 9.19 -5.94
N PHE A 207 9.42 8.73 -5.50
CA PHE A 207 8.84 9.10 -4.23
C PHE A 207 9.66 8.51 -3.09
N TRP A 208 9.96 9.34 -2.09
CA TRP A 208 10.98 9.12 -1.05
C TRP A 208 10.88 7.80 -0.25
N CYS A 209 9.72 7.13 -0.25
CA CYS A 209 9.51 5.88 0.47
C CYS A 209 9.39 4.62 -0.41
N PHE A 210 9.36 4.74 -1.74
CA PHE A 210 9.15 3.61 -2.64
C PHE A 210 10.43 3.05 -3.24
N ASN A 211 11.32 3.90 -3.77
CA ASN A 211 12.57 3.48 -4.40
C ASN A 211 12.34 2.25 -5.34
N ASP A 212 13.26 1.30 -5.38
CA ASP A 212 13.15 0.08 -6.19
C ASP A 212 12.22 -1.01 -5.60
N LEU A 213 11.45 -0.75 -4.54
CA LEU A 213 10.61 -1.78 -3.92
C LEU A 213 9.65 -2.42 -4.92
N GLY A 214 9.00 -1.60 -5.77
CA GLY A 214 8.08 -2.09 -6.80
C GLY A 214 8.77 -3.05 -7.77
N LYS A 215 9.97 -2.68 -8.26
CA LYS A 215 10.76 -3.52 -9.17
C LYS A 215 11.16 -4.85 -8.50
N ARG A 216 11.67 -4.79 -7.28
CA ARG A 216 12.09 -5.98 -6.51
C ARG A 216 10.96 -6.96 -6.28
N LEU A 217 9.75 -6.46 -6.00
CA LEU A 217 8.57 -7.29 -5.86
C LEU A 217 8.21 -7.95 -7.18
N VAL A 218 8.15 -7.20 -8.29
CA VAL A 218 7.86 -7.78 -9.62
C VAL A 218 8.89 -8.85 -9.98
N ASP A 219 10.18 -8.53 -9.93
CA ASP A 219 11.25 -9.47 -10.27
C ASP A 219 11.21 -10.72 -9.38
N GLY A 220 11.02 -10.54 -8.07
CA GLY A 220 10.96 -11.63 -7.11
C GLY A 220 9.74 -12.54 -7.32
N ILE A 221 8.57 -11.95 -7.59
CA ILE A 221 7.35 -12.71 -7.89
C ILE A 221 7.49 -13.43 -9.23
N SER A 222 8.03 -12.78 -10.27
CA SER A 222 8.30 -13.41 -11.56
C SER A 222 9.30 -14.56 -11.47
N GLY A 223 10.31 -14.45 -10.61
CA GLY A 223 11.23 -15.55 -10.32
C GLY A 223 10.58 -16.70 -9.54
N ALA A 224 9.65 -16.40 -8.63
CA ALA A 224 8.93 -17.39 -7.85
C ALA A 224 7.82 -18.10 -8.63
N LEU A 225 7.19 -17.39 -9.57
CA LEU A 225 6.02 -17.85 -10.34
C LEU A 225 6.42 -18.06 -11.81
N ALA A 226 6.88 -19.27 -12.13
CA ALA A 226 7.21 -19.67 -13.50
C ALA A 226 6.05 -20.44 -14.18
N GLY A 227 6.21 -20.74 -15.47
CA GLY A 227 5.31 -21.61 -16.23
C GLY A 227 3.91 -20.99 -16.40
N TYR A 228 2.88 -21.67 -15.91
CA TYR A 228 1.47 -21.24 -16.00
C TYR A 228 1.24 -19.79 -15.54
N TRP A 229 1.99 -19.34 -14.53
CA TRP A 229 1.80 -18.01 -13.96
C TRP A 229 2.38 -16.88 -14.82
N ALA A 230 3.32 -17.17 -15.72
CA ALA A 230 4.03 -16.18 -16.50
C ALA A 230 3.10 -15.34 -17.40
N SER A 231 2.01 -15.92 -17.89
CA SER A 231 1.02 -15.19 -18.71
C SER A 231 0.19 -14.18 -17.91
N TRP A 232 0.07 -14.36 -16.59
CA TRP A 232 -0.72 -13.48 -15.72
C TRP A 232 0.10 -12.35 -15.10
N LEU A 233 1.42 -12.48 -15.12
CA LEU A 233 2.34 -11.51 -14.53
C LEU A 233 2.44 -10.24 -15.37
N PRO A 234 2.50 -9.07 -14.72
CA PRO A 234 2.72 -7.82 -15.44
C PRO A 234 4.18 -7.72 -15.89
N LYS A 235 4.40 -6.88 -16.89
CA LYS A 235 5.76 -6.44 -17.26
C LYS A 235 6.02 -5.09 -16.60
N LEU A 236 7.27 -4.87 -16.16
CA LEU A 236 7.74 -3.52 -15.87
C LEU A 236 7.91 -2.82 -17.21
N GLU A 237 7.15 -1.76 -17.42
CA GLU A 237 7.42 -0.81 -18.49
C GLU A 237 8.51 0.13 -17.96
N ASP A 238 9.69 0.12 -18.58
CA ASP A 238 10.67 1.19 -18.36
C ASP A 238 10.06 2.48 -18.90
N ASP A 239 9.97 3.52 -18.06
CA ASP A 239 9.21 4.75 -18.34
C ASP A 239 9.47 5.32 -19.74
N VAL A 240 8.40 5.53 -20.51
CA VAL A 240 8.37 6.59 -21.51
C VAL A 240 8.09 7.87 -20.74
N TYR A 241 9.12 8.70 -20.62
CA TYR A 241 9.13 10.03 -19.99
C TYR A 241 8.02 10.95 -20.52
#